data_AF-A0A1J3F1M6-F1
#
_entry.id   AF-A0A1J3F1M6-F1
#
_cell.length_a   1.000
_cell.length_b   1.000
_cell.length_c   1.000
_cell.angle_alpha   90.00
_cell.angle_beta   90.00
_cell.angle_gamma   90.00
#
_symmetry.space_group_name_H-M   'P 1'
#
loop_
_entity.id
_entity.type
_entity.pdbx_description
1 polymer ?
#
loop_
_entity_poly.entity_id
_entity_poly.type
_entity_poly.pdbx_seq_one_letter_code
_entity_poly.pdbx_strand_id
1 'polypeptide(L)'
;IDMSRLYEGLQSNTKYRLVSMVGCGGEDGEHICMAFKKNRWVSFRHEALAKKAVGNWKSVVRFCGETKFRPEILFYEAVLGSLGESFDV
;
A
#
# COMPACT_ATOMS: atom_id res chain seq x y z
N ILE A 1 5.44 -7.10 -6.00
CA ILE A 1 4.99 -7.51 -7.34
C ILE A 1 6.04 -7.09 -8.36
N ASP A 2 6.27 -7.89 -9.38
CA ASP A 2 7.08 -7.50 -10.54
C ASP A 2 6.13 -6.96 -11.61
N MET A 3 6.14 -5.64 -11.81
CA MET A 3 5.19 -4.96 -12.71
C MET A 3 5.55 -5.14 -14.19
N SER A 4 6.80 -5.50 -14.51
CA SER A 4 7.23 -5.78 -15.90
C SER A 4 6.48 -6.96 -16.53
N ARG A 5 5.87 -7.82 -15.70
CA ARG A 5 5.02 -8.92 -16.15
C ARG A 5 3.64 -8.47 -16.65
N LEU A 6 3.27 -7.22 -16.40
CA LEU A 6 1.95 -6.67 -16.70
C LEU A 6 2.02 -5.54 -17.73
N TYR A 7 3.12 -4.78 -17.76
CA TYR A 7 3.29 -3.61 -18.61
C TYR A 7 4.63 -3.64 -19.34
N GLU A 8 4.60 -3.28 -20.61
CA GLU A 8 5.79 -3.09 -21.44
C GLU A 8 6.57 -1.81 -21.06
N GLY A 9 7.86 -1.77 -21.37
CA GLY A 9 8.72 -0.61 -21.12
C GLY A 9 9.22 -0.44 -19.68
N LEU A 10 8.88 -1.36 -18.78
CA LEU A 10 9.41 -1.38 -17.41
C LEU A 10 10.67 -2.24 -17.29
N GLN A 11 11.57 -1.86 -16.38
CA GLN A 11 12.75 -2.67 -16.05
C GLN A 11 12.32 -4.03 -15.47
N SER A 12 12.82 -5.11 -16.07
CA SER A 12 12.53 -6.48 -15.63
C SER A 12 13.06 -6.76 -14.22
N ASN A 13 12.37 -7.63 -13.48
CA ASN A 13 12.80 -8.09 -12.15
C ASN A 13 12.83 -6.99 -11.06
N THR A 14 12.39 -5.77 -11.36
CA THR A 14 12.16 -4.73 -10.34
C THR A 14 10.98 -5.12 -9.48
N LYS A 15 11.24 -5.37 -8.19
CA LYS A 15 10.21 -5.72 -7.22
C LYS A 15 9.61 -4.45 -6.65
N TYR A 16 8.29 -4.34 -6.71
CA TYR A 16 7.53 -3.25 -6.10
C TYR A 16 6.81 -3.72 -4.84
N ARG A 17 6.92 -2.95 -3.76
CA ARG A 17 6.24 -3.19 -2.47
C ARG A 17 5.07 -2.24 -2.32
N LEU A 18 3.92 -2.77 -1.92
CA LEU A 18 2.75 -1.95 -1.58
C LEU A 18 3.05 -1.13 -0.33
N VAL A 19 2.89 0.20 -0.40
CA VAL A 19 3.19 1.12 0.70
C VAL A 19 1.99 1.93 1.17
N SER A 20 1.00 2.10 0.31
CA SER A 20 -0.25 2.76 0.66
C SER A 20 -1.40 2.26 -0.20
N MET A 21 -2.62 2.38 0.28
CA MET A 21 -3.84 2.14 -0.48
C MET A 21 -4.95 3.08 -0.03
N VAL A 22 -5.78 3.49 -0.98
CA VAL A 22 -6.96 4.31 -0.76
C VAL A 22 -8.16 3.58 -1.33
N GLY A 23 -9.30 3.71 -0.66
CA GLY A 23 -10.55 3.14 -1.13
C GLY A 23 -11.69 3.46 -0.18
N CYS A 24 -12.84 2.84 -0.43
CA CYS A 24 -14.06 3.09 0.35
C CYS A 24 -14.42 1.88 1.23
N GLY A 25 -14.96 2.14 2.42
CA GLY A 25 -15.39 1.08 3.34
C GLY A 25 -16.15 1.60 4.57
N GLY A 26 -16.81 0.70 5.28
CA GLY A 26 -17.73 1.00 6.38
C GLY A 26 -19.19 1.00 5.94
N GLU A 27 -20.09 1.32 6.86
CA GLU A 27 -21.53 1.39 6.60
C GLU A 27 -21.88 2.58 5.70
N ASP A 28 -21.20 3.71 5.88
CA ASP A 28 -21.44 4.96 5.14
C ASP A 28 -20.55 5.13 3.90
N GLY A 29 -19.78 4.09 3.53
CA GLY A 29 -18.90 4.15 2.36
C GLY A 29 -17.75 5.17 2.49
N GLU A 30 -17.30 5.43 3.72
CA GLU A 30 -16.23 6.38 4.01
C GLU A 30 -14.95 6.10 3.22
N HIS A 31 -14.25 7.17 2.84
CA HIS A 31 -12.91 7.08 2.29
C HIS A 31 -11.91 6.73 3.40
N ILE A 32 -11.17 5.65 3.19
CA ILE A 32 -10.13 5.15 4.08
C ILE A 32 -8.81 5.16 3.33
N CYS A 33 -7.79 5.77 3.94
CA CYS A 33 -6.41 5.65 3.50
C CYS A 33 -5.66 4.71 4.46
N MET A 34 -4.98 3.69 3.93
CA MET A 34 -4.09 2.83 4.70
C MET A 34 -2.66 2.98 4.22
N ALA A 35 -1.72 3.20 5.14
CA ALA A 35 -0.31 3.33 4.82
C ALA A 35 0.55 2.39 5.67
N PHE A 36 1.64 1.90 5.09
CA PHE A 36 2.67 1.16 5.82
C PHE A 36 3.71 2.13 6.36
N LYS A 37 3.71 2.38 7.68
CA LYS A 37 4.61 3.33 8.36
C LYS A 37 5.26 2.68 9.56
N LYS A 38 6.58 2.83 9.73
CA LYS A 38 7.33 2.28 10.88
C LYS A 38 7.06 0.77 11.09
N ASN A 39 7.19 0.00 10.00
CA ASN A 39 6.99 -1.46 9.97
C ASN A 39 5.57 -1.95 10.34
N ARG A 40 4.54 -1.11 10.17
CA ARG A 40 3.15 -1.48 10.45
C ARG A 40 2.14 -0.71 9.59
N TRP A 41 1.01 -1.33 9.30
CA TRP A 41 -0.12 -0.73 8.64
C TRP A 41 -0.95 0.11 9.59
N VAL A 42 -1.37 1.27 9.12
CA VAL A 42 -2.16 2.25 9.85
C VAL A 42 -3.24 2.79 8.93
N SER A 43 -4.45 3.00 9.45
CA SER A 43 -5.57 3.56 8.69
C SER A 43 -5.89 4.98 9.14
N PHE A 44 -6.29 5.80 8.19
CA PHE A 44 -6.73 7.18 8.33
C PHE A 44 -8.15 7.26 7.77
N ARG A 45 -9.06 7.90 8.52
CA ARG A 45 -10.43 8.18 8.11
C ARG A 45 -10.64 9.70 8.16
N HIS A 46 -11.58 10.21 7.38
CA HIS A 46 -11.85 11.65 7.29
C HIS A 46 -12.21 12.26 8.65
N GLU A 47 -13.09 11.60 9.41
CA GLU A 47 -13.60 12.12 10.69
C GLU A 47 -12.71 11.80 11.89
N ALA A 48 -11.90 10.75 11.78
CA ALA A 48 -10.97 10.37 12.83
C ALA A 48 -9.61 11.05 12.61
N LEU A 49 -9.40 12.20 13.26
CA LEU A 49 -8.05 12.75 13.49
C LEU A 49 -7.09 11.69 14.09
N ALA A 50 -7.64 10.65 14.73
CA ALA A 50 -6.90 9.54 15.29
C ALA A 50 -6.57 8.45 14.25
N LYS A 51 -5.28 8.34 13.95
CA LYS A 51 -4.65 7.19 13.29
C LYS A 51 -4.99 5.89 14.02
N LYS A 52 -5.65 4.93 13.35
CA LYS A 52 -5.86 3.58 13.89
C LYS A 52 -4.73 2.65 13.46
N ALA A 53 -4.10 1.99 14.43
CA ALA A 53 -3.12 0.94 14.12
C ALA A 53 -3.85 -0.31 13.60
N VAL A 54 -3.50 -0.75 12.39
CA VAL A 54 -4.03 -1.99 11.79
C VAL A 54 -3.07 -3.16 12.11
N GLY A 55 -1.77 -2.96 11.94
CA GLY A 55 -0.74 -3.95 12.31
C GLY A 55 -0.04 -4.58 11.11
N ASN A 56 0.05 -5.90 11.07
CA ASN A 56 0.73 -6.63 9.98
C ASN A 56 -0.24 -6.91 8.82
N TRP A 57 0.26 -7.56 7.76
CA TRP A 57 -0.55 -7.88 6.58
C TRP A 57 -1.77 -8.76 6.90
N LYS A 58 -1.64 -9.74 7.81
CA LYS A 58 -2.77 -10.59 8.24
C LYS A 58 -3.87 -9.73 8.87
N SER A 59 -3.49 -8.72 9.67
CA SER A 59 -4.45 -7.75 10.21
C SER A 59 -5.10 -6.87 9.15
N VAL A 60 -4.37 -6.50 8.08
CA VAL A 60 -4.94 -5.75 6.95
C VAL A 60 -6.00 -6.57 6.23
N VAL A 61 -5.73 -7.83 5.91
CA VAL A 61 -6.72 -8.71 5.25
C VAL A 61 -7.99 -8.82 6.10
N ARG A 62 -7.83 -9.01 7.41
CA ARG A 62 -8.97 -9.03 8.34
C ARG A 62 -9.71 -7.69 8.36
N PHE A 63 -8.99 -6.57 8.42
CA PHE A 63 -9.56 -5.23 8.39
C PHE A 63 -10.40 -5.01 7.12
N CYS A 64 -9.91 -5.43 5.95
CA CYS A 64 -10.67 -5.32 4.70
C CYS A 64 -12.01 -6.08 4.77
N GLY A 65 -12.00 -7.30 5.31
CA GLY A 65 -13.21 -8.11 5.48
C GLY A 65 -14.20 -7.51 6.47
N GLU A 66 -13.74 -7.15 7.67
CA GLU A 66 -14.59 -6.62 8.76
C GLU A 66 -15.19 -5.26 8.40
N THR A 67 -14.43 -4.39 7.75
CA THR A 67 -14.88 -3.03 7.41
C THR A 67 -15.49 -2.93 6.02
N LYS A 68 -15.58 -4.04 5.27
CA LYS A 68 -15.96 -4.04 3.85
C LYS A 68 -15.13 -3.03 3.03
N PHE A 69 -13.88 -2.78 3.45
CA PHE A 69 -12.99 -1.85 2.77
C PHE A 69 -12.53 -2.43 1.44
N ARG A 70 -12.74 -1.68 0.37
CA ARG A 70 -12.39 -2.03 -1.01
C ARG A 70 -11.28 -1.09 -1.48
N PRO A 71 -10.02 -1.57 -1.58
CA PRO A 71 -8.95 -0.77 -2.17
C PRO A 71 -9.27 -0.43 -3.62
N GLU A 72 -9.13 0.85 -3.99
CA GLU A 72 -9.38 1.37 -5.34
C GLU A 72 -8.10 1.92 -5.97
N ILE A 73 -7.26 2.58 -5.17
CA ILE A 73 -5.97 3.12 -5.59
C ILE A 73 -4.87 2.49 -4.74
N LEU A 74 -3.87 1.90 -5.40
CA LEU A 74 -2.77 1.21 -4.76
C LEU A 74 -1.45 1.92 -5.09
N PHE A 75 -0.69 2.27 -4.06
CA PHE A 75 0.61 2.91 -4.20
C PHE A 75 1.73 1.91 -3.90
N TYR A 76 2.64 1.78 -4.84
CA TYR A 76 3.79 0.90 -4.73
C TYR A 76 5.09 1.68 -4.84
N GLU A 77 6.08 1.28 -4.07
CA GLU A 77 7.46 1.75 -4.18
C GLU A 77 8.34 0.64 -4.75
N ALA A 78 9.30 1.01 -5.60
CA ALA A 78 10.35 0.10 -6.01
C ALA A 78 11.18 -0.30 -4.77
N VAL A 79 11.36 -1.60 -4.59
CA VAL A 79 12.28 -2.14 -3.59
C VAL A 79 13.66 -2.06 -4.21
N LEU A 80 14.43 -1.06 -3.79
CA LEU A 80 15.84 -0.96 -4.13
C LEU A 80 16.57 -2.18 -3.55
N GLY A 81 16.87 -3.13 -4.42
CA GLY A 81 17.79 -4.24 -4.18
C GLY A 81 18.86 -4.20 -5.26
N SER A 82 20.10 -3.87 -4.85
CA SER A 82 21.36 -4.06 -5.58
C SER A 82 21.54 -3.39 -6.96
N LEU A 83 21.25 -2.10 -7.11
CA LEU A 83 22.06 -1.29 -8.05
C LEU A 83 23.22 -0.70 -7.26
N GLY A 84 24.27 -1.51 -7.14
CA GLY A 84 25.62 -0.97 -7.04
C GLY A 84 26.02 -0.50 -8.43
N GLU A 85 25.42 0.57 -8.93
CA GLU A 85 25.98 1.34 -10.03
C GLU A 85 25.84 2.81 -9.66
N SER A 86 27.01 3.43 -9.51
CA SER A 86 27.21 4.86 -9.41
C SER A 86 26.57 5.52 -10.63
N PHE A 87 25.65 6.45 -10.43
CA PHE A 87 25.37 7.45 -11.47
C PHE A 87 26.45 8.51 -11.33
N ASP A 88 27.55 8.35 -12.07
CA ASP A 88 28.35 9.49 -12.46
C ASP A 88 27.57 10.26 -13.53
N VAL A 89 27.15 11.48 -13.19
CA VAL A 89 26.88 12.56 -14.15
C VAL A 89 27.63 13.79 -13.68
#